data_AF-A0A6I1L2J4-F1
#
_entry.id   AF-A0A6I1L2J4-F1
#
_cell.length_a   1.000
_cell.length_b   1.000
_cell.length_c   1.000
_cell.angle_alpha   90.00
_cell.angle_beta   90.00
_cell.angle_gamma   90.00
#
_symmetry.space_group_name_H-M   'P 1'
#
loop_
_entity.id
_entity.type
_entity.pdbx_description
1 polymer ?
#
loop_
_entity_poly.entity_id
_entity_poly.type
_entity_poly.pdbx_seq_one_letter_code
_entity_poly.pdbx_strand_id
1 'polypeptide(L)'
;MTVFLLLYLCADATRTDCQVILVQRWQGIGAYAHCIHAIPGLTKALTVPNRKRHRFICEVEAEEARQSELKAARPIPHQSLRM
;
A
#
# COMPACT_ATOMS: atom_id res chain seq x y z
N MET A 1 -0.16 15.37 11.10
CA MET A 1 0.41 14.60 9.98
C MET A 1 0.59 13.17 10.42
N THR A 2 -0.19 12.26 9.82
CA THR A 2 -0.02 10.81 9.98
C THR A 2 0.72 10.28 8.76
N VAL A 3 1.61 9.31 8.96
CA VAL A 3 2.25 8.58 7.86
C VAL A 3 2.04 7.09 8.07
N PHE A 4 1.62 6.42 7.01
CA PHE A 4 1.46 4.98 6.94
C PHE A 4 2.61 4.39 6.11
N LEU A 5 3.20 3.30 6.61
CA LEU A 5 4.01 2.41 5.80
C LEU A 5 3.11 1.30 5.30
N LEU A 6 3.01 1.19 3.98
CA LEU A 6 2.19 0.22 3.28
C LEU A 6 3.08 -0.77 2.54
N LEU A 7 2.69 -2.05 2.57
CA LEU A 7 3.24 -3.10 1.73
C LEU A 7 2.25 -3.39 0.60
N TYR A 8 2.71 -3.26 -0.64
CA TYR A 8 2.00 -3.73 -1.82
C TYR A 8 2.44 -5.15 -2.10
N LEU A 9 1.64 -6.11 -1.64
CA LEU A 9 1.86 -7.54 -1.86
C LEU A 9 1.27 -7.94 -3.20
N CYS A 10 2.09 -7.89 -4.25
CA CYS A 10 1.68 -8.20 -5.61
C CYS A 10 1.81 -9.68 -5.99
N ALA A 11 0.87 -10.18 -6.79
CA ALA A 11 0.91 -11.53 -7.34
C ALA A 11 2.17 -11.76 -8.21
N ASP A 12 2.57 -10.74 -8.97
CA ASP A 12 3.73 -10.77 -9.84
C ASP A 12 4.46 -9.42 -9.93
N ALA A 13 5.46 -9.33 -10.83
CA ALA A 13 6.29 -8.15 -11.00
C ALA A 13 5.66 -7.04 -11.86
N THR A 14 4.49 -7.28 -12.49
CA THR A 14 3.75 -6.25 -13.23
C THR A 14 3.07 -5.25 -12.30
N ARG A 15 2.85 -5.63 -11.03
CA ARG A 15 2.28 -4.80 -9.96
C ARG A 15 0.88 -4.26 -10.29
N THR A 16 0.13 -4.98 -11.12
CA THR A 16 -1.26 -4.66 -11.46
C THR A 16 -2.25 -5.29 -10.49
N ASP A 17 -1.91 -6.46 -9.94
CA ASP A 17 -2.68 -7.16 -8.91
C ASP A 17 -1.89 -7.20 -7.60
N CYS A 18 -2.23 -6.28 -6.68
CA CYS A 18 -1.57 -6.15 -5.40
C CYS A 18 -2.59 -5.94 -4.27
N GLN A 19 -2.42 -6.68 -3.18
CA GLN A 19 -3.06 -6.37 -1.93
C GLN A 19 -2.24 -5.32 -1.17
N VAL A 20 -2.90 -4.28 -0.69
CA VAL A 20 -2.27 -3.26 0.17
C VAL A 20 -2.41 -3.66 1.63
N ILE A 21 -1.30 -3.74 2.34
CA ILE A 21 -1.23 -4.13 3.75
C ILE A 21 -0.63 -2.97 4.54
N LEU A 22 -1.34 -2.50 5.56
CA LEU A 22 -0.80 -1.56 6.53
C LEU A 22 0.25 -2.26 7.41
N VAL A 23 1.50 -1.82 7.33
CA VAL A 23 2.62 -2.39 8.10
C VAL A 23 2.83 -1.62 9.39
N GLN A 24 2.87 -0.29 9.31
CA GLN A 24 3.15 0.56 10.45
C GLN A 24 2.53 1.96 10.26
N ARG A 25 2.28 2.64 11.37
CA ARG A 25 1.77 4.02 11.43
C ARG A 25 2.65 4.86 12.33
N TRP A 26 2.99 6.07 11.88
CA TRP A 26 3.60 7.11 12.71
C TRP A 26 2.74 8.36 12.72
N GLN A 27 2.84 9.13 13.80
CA GLN A 27 2.15 10.39 13.97
C GLN A 27 3.15 11.45 14.44
N GLY A 28 2.94 12.69 14.00
CA GLY A 28 3.69 13.85 14.48
C GLY A 28 4.88 14.23 13.60
N ILE A 29 5.70 15.13 14.14
CA ILE A 29 6.88 15.67 13.45
C ILE A 29 7.88 14.55 13.23
N GLY A 30 8.44 14.45 12.02
CA GLY A 30 9.40 13.40 11.66
C GLY A 30 8.78 12.05 11.28
N ALA A 31 7.44 11.90 11.30
CA ALA A 31 6.78 10.65 10.90
C ALA A 31 7.18 10.16 9.50
N TYR A 32 7.30 11.08 8.53
CA TYR A 32 7.76 10.74 7.18
C TYR A 32 9.22 10.26 7.17
N ALA A 33 10.08 10.92 7.95
CA ALA A 33 11.49 10.54 8.09
C ALA A 33 11.65 9.14 8.68
N HIS A 34 10.85 8.79 9.69
CA HIS A 34 10.82 7.44 10.25
C HIS A 34 10.40 6.40 9.21
N CYS A 35 9.39 6.71 8.40
CA CYS A 35 8.93 5.79 7.37
C CYS A 35 9.99 5.53 6.29
N ILE A 36 10.61 6.59 5.72
CA ILE A 36 11.63 6.42 4.68
C ILE A 36 12.87 5.69 5.18
N HIS A 37 13.26 5.90 6.45
CA HIS A 37 14.39 5.19 7.06
C HIS A 37 14.11 3.70 7.29
N ALA A 38 12.85 3.30 7.45
CA ALA A 38 12.48 1.89 7.63
C ALA A 38 12.56 1.09 6.31
N ILE A 39 12.25 1.70 5.17
CA ILE A 39 12.12 1.02 3.87
C ILE A 39 13.37 0.20 3.48
N PRO A 40 14.61 0.71 3.57
CA PRO A 40 15.80 -0.05 3.17
C PRO A 40 15.96 -1.35 3.97
N GLY A 41 15.73 -1.31 5.29
CA GLY A 41 15.82 -2.47 6.16
C GLY A 41 14.78 -3.54 5.80
N LEU A 42 13.53 -3.12 5.60
CA LEU A 42 12.43 -4.00 5.21
C LEU A 42 12.64 -4.60 3.82
N THR A 43 13.13 -3.79 2.87
CA THR A 43 13.44 -4.24 1.52
C THR A 43 14.58 -5.26 1.53
N LYS A 44 15.60 -5.05 2.37
CA LYS A 44 16.72 -5.99 2.53
C LYS A 44 16.28 -7.32 3.17
N ALA A 45 15.27 -7.30 4.03
CA ALA A 45 14.71 -8.52 4.63
C ALA A 45 13.95 -9.40 3.61
N LEU A 46 13.46 -8.84 2.50
CA LEU A 46 12.83 -9.62 1.44
C LEU A 46 13.84 -10.46 0.64
N THR A 47 13.40 -11.63 0.18
CA THR A 47 14.12 -12.45 -0.79
C THR A 47 14.20 -11.73 -2.15
N VAL A 48 15.17 -12.13 -3.00
CA VAL A 48 15.37 -11.51 -4.33
C VAL A 48 14.09 -11.54 -5.19
N PRO A 49 13.32 -12.64 -5.27
CA PRO A 49 12.05 -12.64 -6.00
C PRO A 49 11.02 -11.66 -5.42
N ASN A 50 10.92 -11.60 -4.09
CA ASN A 50 9.93 -10.76 -3.41
C ASN A 50 10.27 -9.27 -3.52
N ARG A 51 11.54 -8.89 -3.58
CA ARG A 51 11.96 -7.50 -3.85
C ARG A 51 11.53 -7.00 -5.24
N LYS A 52 11.40 -7.90 -6.22
CA LYS A 52 10.93 -7.53 -7.56
C LYS A 52 9.42 -7.30 -7.57
N ARG A 53 8.69 -8.19 -6.90
CA ARG A 53 7.22 -8.21 -6.87
C ARG A 53 6.64 -7.16 -5.95
N HIS A 54 7.10 -7.11 -4.70
CA HIS A 54 6.48 -6.33 -3.65
C HIS A 54 7.23 -5.01 -3.43
N ARG A 55 6.53 -4.00 -2.91
CA ARG A 55 7.12 -2.70 -2.58
C ARG A 55 6.57 -2.17 -1.26
N PHE A 56 7.43 -1.47 -0.54
CA PHE A 56 7.04 -0.65 0.60
C PHE A 56 6.88 0.80 0.17
N ILE A 57 5.82 1.47 0.62
CA ILE A 57 5.52 2.87 0.31
C ILE A 57 5.18 3.61 1.60
N CYS A 58 5.64 4.85 1.69
CA CYS A 58 5.22 5.82 2.71
C CYS A 58 4.09 6.67 2.15
N GLU A 59 2.91 6.55 2.74
CA GLU A 59 1.75 7.37 2.41
C GLU A 59 1.49 8.36 3.53
N VAL A 60 1.40 9.64 3.19
CA VAL A 60 0.99 10.68 4.13
C VAL A 60 -0.52 10.77 4.07
N GLU A 61 -1.17 10.73 5.23
CA GLU A 61 -2.61 10.98 5.34
C GLU A 61 -2.87 12.42 4.89
N ALA A 62 -3.25 12.61 3.62
CA ALA A 62 -3.80 13.85 3.12
C ALA A 62 -5.31 13.84 3.42
N GLU A 63 -5.83 14.93 3.97
CA GLU A 63 -7.25 15.07 4.33
C GLU A 63 -8.21 14.76 3.15
N GLU A 64 -7.73 14.85 1.91
CA GLU A 64 -8.48 14.57 0.68
C GLU A 64 -8.50 13.08 0.26
N ALA A 65 -7.59 12.22 0.76
CA ALA A 65 -7.45 10.83 0.32
C ALA A 65 -8.57 9.89 0.84
N ARG A 66 -9.35 10.33 1.83
CA ARG A 66 -10.47 9.55 2.40
C ARG A 66 -11.58 9.26 1.39
N GLN A 67 -11.63 9.97 0.26
CA GLN A 67 -12.64 9.80 -0.80
C GLN A 67 -12.25 8.79 -1.89
N SER A 68 -10.96 8.58 -2.14
CA SER A 68 -10.48 7.76 -3.27
C SER A 68 -10.42 6.27 -2.94
N GLU A 69 -10.07 5.90 -1.70
CA GLU A 69 -10.06 4.51 -1.27
C GLU A 69 -11.48 3.94 -1.10
N LEU A 70 -12.44 4.78 -0.69
CA LEU A 70 -13.85 4.37 -0.61
C LEU A 70 -14.49 4.15 -1.99
N LYS A 71 -13.99 4.80 -3.05
CA LYS A 71 -14.46 4.60 -4.43
C LYS A 71 -13.85 3.36 -5.09
N ALA A 72 -12.60 3.00 -4.77
CA ALA A 72 -11.94 1.82 -5.32
C ALA A 72 -12.49 0.50 -4.74
N ALA A 73 -13.07 0.54 -3.53
CA ALA A 73 -13.63 -0.63 -2.86
C ALA A 73 -15.09 -0.99 -3.23
N ARG A 74 -15.68 -0.37 -4.28
CA ARG A 74 -17.04 -0.74 -4.70
C ARG A 74 -16.97 -1.98 -5.61
N PRO A 75 -17.48 -3.15 -5.18
CA PRO A 75 -17.52 -4.32 -6.05
C PRO A 75 -18.49 -4.03 -7.20
N ILE A 76 -18.09 -4.37 -8.42
CA ILE A 76 -18.97 -4.42 -9.57
C ILE A 76 -20.08 -5.43 -9.25
N PRO A 77 -21.37 -5.05 -9.15
CA PRO A 77 -22.41 -6.05 -9.02
C PRO A 77 -22.48 -6.83 -10.33
N HIS A 78 -22.15 -8.12 -10.29
CA HIS A 78 -22.43 -9.04 -11.38
C HIS A 78 -23.95 -9.04 -11.63
N GLN A 79 -24.39 -8.29 -12.64
CA GLN A 79 -25.74 -8.42 -13.17
C GLN A 79 -25.78 -9.74 -13.96
N SER A 80 -26.41 -10.75 -13.36
CA SER A 80 -26.83 -11.94 -14.07
C SER A 80 -27.79 -11.54 -15.18
N LEU A 81 -27.33 -11.56 -16.44
CA LEU A 81 -28.23 -11.64 -17.59
C LEU A 81 -28.96 -12.98 -17.49
N ARG A 82 -30.29 -12.95 -17.35
CA ARG A 82 -31.16 -14.07 -17.69
C ARG A 82 -31.96 -13.67 -18.92
N MET A 83 -31.89 -14.49 -19.96
CA MET A 83 -32.82 -14.53 -21.09
C MET A 83 -34.20 -14.99 -20.61
#